data_AF-A0A2K5RE39-F1
#
_entry.id   AF-A0A2K5RE39-F1
#
_cell.length_a   1.000
_cell.length_b   1.000
_cell.length_c   1.000
_cell.angle_alpha   90.00
_cell.angle_beta   90.00
_cell.angle_gamma   90.00
#
_symmetry.space_group_name_H-M   'P 1'
#
loop_
_entity.id
_entity.type
_entity.pdbx_description
1 polymer ?
#
loop_
_entity_poly.entity_id
_entity_poly.type
_entity_poly.pdbx_seq_one_letter_code
_entity_poly.pdbx_strand_id
1 'polypeptide(L)'
;MVAQAPRSMGSPRETASAPASPSAPAPARASNQARSPGAALAGQRESGLQEQYSNLCMEKSQKINPFILHILQELDEEIKKGLEGGITLNIAGNNRLVLVERVTSEDFWILSRILKNCLYINGLDVGYNLISDVGAYYAARLLQKQLYLTYLNLMFNDIGPEGGELIAKALHKNQTLKYLRMTGNKIENTGGMFFAAMLQINSSLEKLDLGDCDLEESTVHVGCMLKENHCLVALHMCKHDMKNSGIQQLCDALYLNSSLRYLDVSCNKITHDGMVYVADVLKSNTTLEVIDLSFNRIEDAGANYLSEALTSHNRNLKALSVVSNNIKGEGLVALSQSMKTNLTFSHIYIWGNKFDEATCIAYSHLIQTGRLKPDNTDVEPFVVDGHVYLAEVSNGLKKHYYWTSTYGESYDHSSNAGYALVPVGQQP
;
A
#
# COMPACT_ATOMS: atom_id res chain seq x y z
N MET A 1 13.58 67.98 2.01
CA MET A 1 12.70 67.91 3.20
C MET A 1 13.34 66.90 4.15
N VAL A 2 14.02 67.27 5.24
CA VAL A 2 13.63 68.17 6.37
C VAL A 2 12.36 67.62 7.03
N ALA A 3 12.32 67.23 8.31
CA ALA A 3 13.14 67.69 9.45
C ALA A 3 13.63 66.60 10.43
N GLN A 4 14.75 66.89 11.11
CA GLN A 4 15.09 66.39 12.46
C GLN A 4 14.22 67.20 13.50
N ALA A 5 14.13 66.93 14.80
CA ALA A 5 15.18 66.97 15.83
C ALA A 5 14.57 66.66 17.26
N PRO A 6 15.12 67.05 18.45
CA PRO A 6 15.81 66.06 19.29
C PRO A 6 15.58 66.10 20.84
N ARG A 7 16.19 65.13 21.55
CA ARG A 7 16.84 65.14 22.90
C ARG A 7 16.44 66.15 24.02
N SER A 8 16.31 65.65 25.26
CA SER A 8 17.03 66.07 26.51
C SER A 8 16.33 65.50 27.78
N MET A 9 16.85 65.41 29.03
CA MET A 9 18.20 65.39 29.66
C MET A 9 18.07 64.99 31.17
N GLY A 10 19.14 64.53 31.83
CA GLY A 10 19.25 64.31 33.31
C GLY A 10 19.16 62.82 33.74
N SER A 11 20.15 62.12 34.33
CA SER A 11 21.35 62.43 35.15
C SER A 11 21.06 62.85 36.61
N PRO A 12 21.89 62.50 37.63
CA PRO A 12 22.88 61.39 37.75
C PRO A 12 22.99 60.71 39.16
N ARG A 13 23.81 59.64 39.28
CA ARG A 13 24.64 59.25 40.48
C ARG A 13 23.96 58.91 41.83
N GLU A 14 24.58 58.24 42.80
CA GLU A 14 25.64 57.22 42.94
C GLU A 14 25.61 56.79 44.42
N THR A 15 25.94 55.55 44.78
CA THR A 15 26.73 55.22 45.99
C THR A 15 27.05 53.72 46.00
N ALA A 16 28.25 53.37 46.45
CA ALA A 16 28.80 52.02 46.34
C ALA A 16 29.24 51.49 47.71
N SER A 17 29.26 50.16 47.86
CA SER A 17 30.28 49.46 48.65
C SER A 17 30.37 47.97 48.28
N ALA A 18 31.61 47.51 48.08
CA ALA A 18 32.04 46.10 48.03
C ALA A 18 32.72 45.75 49.40
N PRO A 19 33.30 44.55 49.68
CA PRO A 19 33.66 43.38 48.86
C PRO A 19 32.97 42.07 49.39
N ALA A 20 33.37 40.80 49.19
CA ALA A 20 34.60 40.18 48.66
C ALA A 20 34.38 38.75 48.09
N SER A 21 35.44 38.18 47.51
CA SER A 21 35.57 36.79 47.01
C SER A 21 35.89 35.78 48.16
N PRO A 22 35.76 34.44 47.99
CA PRO A 22 36.63 33.65 47.08
C PRO A 22 35.92 32.51 46.29
N SER A 23 36.72 31.76 45.53
CA SER A 23 36.33 30.82 44.47
C SER A 23 36.37 29.32 44.82
N ALA A 24 35.74 28.50 43.96
CA ALA A 24 35.80 27.02 43.84
C ALA A 24 34.87 26.23 44.80
N PRO A 25 34.41 24.99 44.44
CA PRO A 25 34.87 24.11 43.37
C PRO A 25 33.82 23.73 42.29
N ALA A 26 34.26 23.03 41.24
CA ALA A 26 33.41 22.47 40.20
C ALA A 26 32.63 21.23 40.68
N PRO A 27 31.35 21.04 40.29
CA PRO A 27 30.60 19.82 40.58
C PRO A 27 31.05 18.65 39.67
N ALA A 28 30.99 17.45 40.21
CA ALA A 28 31.54 16.25 39.59
C ALA A 28 30.81 15.80 38.32
N ARG A 29 31.56 15.09 37.46
CA ARG A 29 31.09 14.48 36.21
C ARG A 29 30.16 13.30 36.51
N ALA A 30 28.87 13.57 36.72
CA ALA A 30 27.86 12.52 36.84
C ALA A 30 27.57 11.91 35.46
N SER A 31 27.92 10.64 35.28
CA SER A 31 27.56 9.87 34.09
C SER A 31 26.07 9.55 34.10
N ASN A 32 25.26 10.37 33.43
CA ASN A 32 23.87 10.04 33.11
C ASN A 32 23.85 8.88 32.10
N GLN A 33 23.95 7.65 32.58
CA GLN A 33 23.42 6.49 31.87
C GLN A 33 21.93 6.70 31.70
N ALA A 34 21.46 6.73 30.45
CA ALA A 34 20.03 6.71 30.17
C ALA A 34 19.45 5.41 30.75
N ARG A 35 18.57 5.53 31.75
CA ARG A 35 17.79 4.38 32.23
C ARG A 35 16.88 3.93 31.10
N SER A 36 17.03 2.69 30.67
CA SER A 36 16.05 2.00 29.84
C SER A 36 14.68 1.99 30.53
N PRO A 37 13.56 2.15 29.80
CA PRO A 37 12.23 2.01 30.36
C PRO A 37 11.89 0.53 30.56
N GLY A 38 12.55 -0.11 31.53
CA GLY A 38 12.53 -1.57 31.70
C GLY A 38 12.87 -2.06 33.11
N ALA A 39 12.39 -1.38 34.16
CA ALA A 39 12.62 -1.79 35.55
C ALA A 39 11.56 -1.25 36.55
N ALA A 40 10.26 -1.37 36.24
CA ALA A 40 9.19 -0.95 37.17
C ALA A 40 7.84 -1.69 37.01
N LEU A 41 7.82 -2.95 36.60
CA LEU A 41 6.61 -3.80 36.51
C LEU A 41 6.87 -5.26 36.93
N ALA A 42 7.64 -5.48 38.00
CA ALA A 42 7.81 -6.79 38.60
C ALA A 42 6.67 -7.08 39.59
N GLY A 43 5.61 -7.79 39.16
CA GLY A 43 4.51 -8.14 40.06
C GLY A 43 3.29 -8.84 39.45
N GLN A 44 3.09 -8.75 38.14
CA GLN A 44 2.08 -9.55 37.43
C GLN A 44 2.78 -10.31 36.31
N ARG A 45 2.57 -11.63 36.24
CA ARG A 45 2.74 -12.34 34.96
C ARG A 45 1.62 -11.82 34.07
N GLU A 46 1.94 -11.03 33.05
CA GLU A 46 0.98 -10.77 31.99
C GLU A 46 0.60 -12.13 31.40
N SER A 47 -0.69 -12.47 31.44
CA SER A 47 -1.20 -13.70 30.86
C SER A 47 -0.98 -13.68 29.35
N GLY A 48 -0.64 -14.82 28.78
CA GLY A 48 -0.41 -14.94 27.33
C GLY A 48 -1.62 -14.49 26.53
N LEU A 49 -1.41 -14.04 25.30
CA LEU A 49 -2.49 -13.59 24.41
C LEU A 49 -3.52 -14.70 24.18
N GLN A 50 -3.08 -15.96 24.15
CA GLN A 50 -3.97 -17.13 24.07
C GLN A 50 -4.88 -17.30 25.32
N GLU A 51 -4.37 -16.95 26.50
CA GLU A 51 -5.09 -17.03 27.78
C GLU A 51 -6.07 -15.85 27.90
N GLN A 52 -5.64 -14.65 27.50
CA GLN A 52 -6.52 -13.48 27.39
C GLN A 52 -7.67 -13.74 26.40
N TYR A 53 -7.39 -14.36 25.26
CA TYR A 53 -8.40 -14.79 24.28
C TYR A 53 -9.39 -15.79 24.89
N SER A 54 -8.90 -16.88 25.46
CA SER A 54 -9.73 -17.91 26.08
C SER A 54 -10.63 -17.35 27.19
N ASN A 55 -10.08 -16.46 28.03
CA ASN A 55 -10.82 -15.80 29.11
C ASN A 55 -11.92 -14.86 28.59
N LEU A 56 -11.64 -14.06 27.55
CA LEU A 56 -12.64 -13.18 26.94
C LEU A 56 -13.73 -13.95 26.19
N CYS A 57 -13.39 -15.05 25.53
CA CYS A 57 -14.37 -15.98 24.96
C CYS A 57 -15.33 -16.51 26.02
N MET A 58 -14.80 -16.98 27.17
CA MET A 58 -15.61 -17.45 28.29
C MET A 58 -16.48 -16.35 28.92
N GLU A 59 -15.93 -15.15 29.14
CA GLU A 59 -16.68 -13.99 29.70
C GLU A 59 -17.91 -13.62 28.85
N LYS A 60 -17.83 -13.89 27.54
CA LYS A 60 -18.80 -13.43 26.54
C LYS A 60 -19.64 -14.56 25.95
N SER A 61 -19.49 -15.78 26.48
CA SER A 61 -20.13 -17.00 25.95
C SER A 61 -19.85 -17.25 24.47
N GLN A 62 -18.75 -16.71 23.95
CA GLN A 62 -18.31 -16.89 22.57
C GLN A 62 -17.55 -18.21 22.45
N LYS A 63 -17.90 -19.02 21.44
CA LYS A 63 -17.15 -20.25 21.14
C LYS A 63 -15.70 -19.87 20.78
N ILE A 64 -14.72 -20.54 21.40
CA ILE A 64 -13.32 -20.40 21.02
C ILE A 64 -13.14 -20.82 19.56
N ASN A 65 -12.66 -19.91 18.72
CA ASN A 65 -12.22 -20.24 17.36
C ASN A 65 -10.83 -20.89 17.45
N PRO A 66 -10.67 -22.15 17.02
CA PRO A 66 -9.42 -22.89 17.19
C PRO A 66 -8.26 -22.33 16.34
N PHE A 67 -8.57 -21.70 15.20
CA PHE A 67 -7.57 -21.08 14.33
C PHE A 67 -6.99 -19.81 14.97
N ILE A 68 -7.85 -18.95 15.53
CA ILE A 68 -7.40 -17.80 16.32
C ILE A 68 -6.57 -18.25 17.52
N LEU A 69 -7.08 -19.22 18.28
CA LEU A 69 -6.37 -19.70 19.47
C LEU A 69 -4.96 -20.16 19.10
N HIS A 70 -4.83 -21.05 18.11
CA HIS A 70 -3.57 -21.60 17.61
C HIS A 70 -2.54 -20.50 17.27
N ILE A 71 -2.94 -19.53 16.44
CA ILE A 71 -2.09 -18.40 16.04
C ILE A 71 -1.62 -17.57 17.24
N LEU A 72 -2.48 -17.38 18.25
CA LEU A 72 -2.11 -16.68 19.47
C LEU A 72 -1.17 -17.50 20.37
N GLN A 73 -1.21 -18.83 20.34
CA GLN A 73 -0.22 -19.67 21.04
C GLN A 73 1.16 -19.56 20.38
N GLU A 74 1.21 -19.60 19.04
CA GLU A 74 2.44 -19.43 18.27
C GLU A 74 3.06 -18.06 18.52
N LEU A 75 2.25 -17.00 18.49
CA LEU A 75 2.70 -15.65 18.82
C LEU A 75 3.20 -15.53 20.28
N ASP A 76 2.55 -16.17 21.25
CA ASP A 76 3.03 -16.21 22.64
C ASP A 76 4.40 -16.89 22.76
N GLU A 77 4.68 -17.95 21.98
CA GLU A 77 6.00 -18.59 21.96
C GLU A 77 7.06 -17.74 21.25
N GLU A 78 6.72 -17.06 20.15
CA GLU A 78 7.63 -16.12 19.48
C GLU A 78 7.97 -14.91 20.36
N ILE A 79 6.99 -14.35 21.08
CA ILE A 79 7.21 -13.28 22.08
C ILE A 79 8.20 -13.74 23.16
N LYS A 80 8.11 -15.00 23.63
CA LYS A 80 9.04 -15.55 24.64
C LYS A 80 10.47 -15.72 24.12
N LYS A 81 10.66 -15.95 22.82
CA LYS A 81 11.99 -16.08 22.19
C LYS A 81 12.72 -14.73 22.08
N GLY A 82 11.98 -13.63 22.13
CA GLY A 82 12.50 -12.26 22.05
C GLY A 82 12.43 -11.72 20.62
N LEU A 83 11.44 -10.87 20.36
CA LEU A 83 11.19 -10.31 19.04
C LEU A 83 11.99 -9.03 18.79
N GLU A 84 12.84 -9.04 17.75
CA GLU A 84 13.64 -7.88 17.33
C GLU A 84 12.90 -6.93 16.37
N GLY A 85 11.60 -7.14 16.15
CA GLY A 85 10.78 -6.31 15.26
C GLY A 85 9.27 -6.49 15.48
N GLY A 86 8.48 -5.67 14.79
CA GLY A 86 7.02 -5.79 14.79
C GLY A 86 6.52 -6.85 13.80
N ILE A 87 5.54 -7.64 14.23
CA ILE A 87 4.93 -8.76 13.50
C ILE A 87 3.63 -8.33 12.80
N THR A 88 3.39 -8.91 11.62
CA THR A 88 2.05 -8.98 11.02
C THR A 88 1.33 -10.25 11.47
N LEU A 89 0.25 -10.09 12.23
CA LEU A 89 -0.58 -11.23 12.66
C LEU A 89 -1.49 -11.68 11.52
N ASN A 90 -1.32 -12.92 11.05
CA ASN A 90 -2.05 -13.44 9.90
C ASN A 90 -3.17 -14.42 10.31
N ILE A 91 -4.42 -14.00 10.15
CA ILE A 91 -5.64 -14.75 10.45
C ILE A 91 -6.55 -14.77 9.21
N ALA A 92 -5.98 -14.87 8.01
CA ALA A 92 -6.73 -14.87 6.76
C ALA A 92 -7.59 -16.15 6.57
N GLY A 93 -8.86 -15.97 6.22
CA GLY A 93 -9.88 -17.04 6.11
C GLY A 93 -9.87 -17.85 4.80
N ASN A 94 -8.82 -17.74 3.99
CA ASN A 94 -8.67 -18.38 2.67
C ASN A 94 -7.48 -19.36 2.57
N ASN A 95 -7.07 -19.96 3.70
CA ASN A 95 -6.02 -20.98 3.69
C ASN A 95 -6.41 -22.14 2.74
N ARG A 96 -5.55 -22.41 1.75
CA ARG A 96 -5.77 -23.43 0.71
C ARG A 96 -5.42 -24.86 1.15
N LEU A 97 -4.60 -25.00 2.19
CA LEU A 97 -4.09 -26.29 2.66
C LEU A 97 -4.93 -26.84 3.82
N VAL A 98 -5.51 -25.96 4.63
CA VAL A 98 -6.30 -26.31 5.82
C VAL A 98 -7.59 -25.49 5.83
N LEU A 99 -8.73 -26.16 6.03
CA LEU A 99 -10.01 -25.49 6.27
C LEU A 99 -9.94 -24.74 7.62
N VAL A 100 -9.92 -23.42 7.54
CA VAL A 100 -9.90 -22.53 8.70
C VAL A 100 -11.33 -22.07 9.06
N GLU A 101 -11.64 -22.03 10.36
CA GLU A 101 -12.90 -21.46 10.85
C GLU A 101 -12.84 -19.94 10.70
N ARG A 102 -13.62 -19.38 9.76
CA ARG A 102 -13.60 -17.95 9.45
C ARG A 102 -13.94 -17.09 10.66
N VAL A 103 -13.21 -15.99 10.81
CA VAL A 103 -13.38 -15.00 11.89
C VAL A 103 -14.69 -14.24 11.69
N THR A 104 -15.56 -14.22 12.69
CA THR A 104 -16.78 -13.39 12.70
C THR A 104 -16.52 -12.01 13.30
N SER A 105 -17.47 -11.08 13.19
CA SER A 105 -17.41 -9.78 13.89
C SER A 105 -17.24 -9.90 15.41
N GLU A 106 -17.78 -10.95 16.05
CA GLU A 106 -17.64 -11.20 17.50
C GLU A 106 -16.24 -11.73 17.85
N ASP A 107 -15.69 -12.62 17.03
CA ASP A 107 -14.31 -13.08 17.17
C ASP A 107 -13.32 -11.91 16.97
N PHE A 108 -13.59 -11.07 15.97
CA PHE A 108 -12.80 -9.89 15.67
C PHE A 108 -12.90 -8.82 16.77
N TRP A 109 -14.06 -8.71 17.44
CA TRP A 109 -14.18 -7.88 18.64
C TRP A 109 -13.22 -8.33 19.73
N ILE A 110 -13.19 -9.63 20.06
CA ILE A 110 -12.29 -10.19 21.07
C ILE A 110 -10.82 -9.95 20.68
N LEU A 111 -10.46 -10.26 19.43
CA LEU A 111 -9.14 -9.96 18.87
C LEU A 111 -8.77 -8.49 19.06
N SER A 112 -9.61 -7.55 18.60
CA SER A 112 -9.36 -6.11 18.72
C SER A 112 -9.14 -5.66 20.17
N ARG A 113 -9.78 -6.34 21.14
CA ARG A 113 -9.68 -6.01 22.56
C ARG A 113 -8.32 -6.36 23.16
N ILE A 114 -7.74 -7.48 22.73
CA ILE A 114 -6.42 -8.01 23.11
C ILE A 114 -5.33 -7.21 22.39
N LEU A 115 -5.43 -7.13 21.06
CA LEU A 115 -4.46 -6.50 20.17
C LEU A 115 -4.26 -4.99 20.44
N LYS A 116 -5.23 -4.34 21.09
CA LYS A 116 -5.21 -2.91 21.44
C LYS A 116 -3.94 -2.45 22.15
N ASN A 117 -3.36 -3.28 23.02
CA ASN A 117 -2.19 -2.95 23.83
C ASN A 117 -0.92 -3.70 23.37
N CYS A 118 -0.98 -4.55 22.35
CA CYS A 118 0.13 -5.37 21.90
C CYS A 118 1.15 -4.52 21.10
N LEU A 119 2.27 -4.14 21.71
CA LEU A 119 3.27 -3.26 21.08
C LEU A 119 4.06 -3.96 19.95
N TYR A 120 4.13 -5.29 19.97
CA TYR A 120 4.85 -6.11 18.99
C TYR A 120 4.09 -6.31 17.67
N ILE A 121 2.84 -5.84 17.54
CA ILE A 121 2.00 -6.13 16.37
C ILE A 121 1.87 -4.85 15.54
N ASN A 122 2.56 -4.82 14.40
CA ASN A 122 2.53 -3.71 13.45
C ASN A 122 1.65 -4.00 12.23
N GLY A 123 1.25 -5.25 12.01
CA GLY A 123 0.32 -5.62 10.95
C GLY A 123 -0.78 -6.55 11.43
N LEU A 124 -1.95 -6.47 10.80
CA LEU A 124 -3.04 -7.39 11.01
C LEU A 124 -3.66 -7.78 9.67
N ASP A 125 -3.63 -9.07 9.35
CA ASP A 125 -4.34 -9.66 8.22
C ASP A 125 -5.52 -10.49 8.72
N VAL A 126 -6.72 -10.05 8.37
CA VAL A 126 -7.98 -10.74 8.64
C VAL A 126 -8.83 -10.81 7.36
N GLY A 127 -8.18 -10.86 6.19
CA GLY A 127 -8.89 -11.00 4.92
C GLY A 127 -9.65 -12.33 4.79
N TYR A 128 -10.64 -12.40 3.90
CA TYR A 128 -11.42 -13.61 3.59
C TYR A 128 -12.25 -14.20 4.74
N ASN A 129 -12.67 -13.36 5.67
CA ASN A 129 -13.43 -13.74 6.85
C ASN A 129 -14.90 -13.31 6.75
N LEU A 130 -15.61 -13.22 7.88
CA LEU A 130 -17.01 -12.83 7.99
C LEU A 130 -17.15 -11.59 8.89
N ILE A 131 -16.26 -10.61 8.69
CA ILE A 131 -16.28 -9.32 9.39
C ILE A 131 -17.29 -8.42 8.70
N SER A 132 -18.39 -8.09 9.39
CA SER A 132 -19.39 -7.12 8.95
C SER A 132 -19.08 -5.71 9.46
N ASP A 133 -19.98 -4.75 9.25
CA ASP A 133 -19.86 -3.38 9.79
C ASP A 133 -19.69 -3.32 11.32
N VAL A 134 -20.22 -4.31 12.04
CA VAL A 134 -19.99 -4.49 13.48
C VAL A 134 -18.51 -4.75 13.77
N GLY A 135 -17.85 -5.58 12.97
CA GLY A 135 -16.41 -5.79 13.03
C GLY A 135 -15.60 -4.58 12.54
N ALA A 136 -16.09 -3.88 11.50
CA ALA A 136 -15.49 -2.63 11.02
C ALA A 136 -15.50 -1.52 12.09
N TYR A 137 -16.55 -1.42 12.90
CA TYR A 137 -16.60 -0.55 14.08
C TYR A 137 -15.47 -0.88 15.07
N TYR A 138 -15.17 -2.17 15.30
CA TYR A 138 -14.05 -2.57 16.15
C TYR A 138 -12.69 -2.32 15.49
N ALA A 139 -12.57 -2.44 14.16
CA ALA A 139 -11.37 -2.08 13.41
C ALA A 139 -11.09 -0.57 13.52
N ALA A 140 -12.12 0.26 13.36
CA ALA A 140 -12.07 1.71 13.57
C ALA A 140 -11.61 2.06 15.00
N ARG A 141 -12.11 1.34 16.02
CA ARG A 141 -11.65 1.52 17.41
C ARG A 141 -10.22 1.05 17.66
N LEU A 142 -9.76 0.00 16.98
CA LEU A 142 -8.37 -0.46 17.03
C LEU A 142 -7.46 0.61 16.43
N LEU A 143 -7.76 1.12 15.23
CA LEU A 143 -7.03 2.20 14.56
C LEU A 143 -6.96 3.52 15.37
N GLN A 144 -7.95 3.80 16.22
CA GLN A 144 -7.95 4.96 17.12
C GLN A 144 -7.18 4.77 18.43
N LYS A 145 -6.69 3.55 18.73
CA LYS A 145 -6.13 3.21 20.05
C LYS A 145 -4.78 2.50 20.01
N GLN A 146 -4.54 1.68 18.99
CA GLN A 146 -3.27 1.01 18.76
C GLN A 146 -2.38 1.95 17.93
N LEU A 147 -1.21 2.32 18.48
CA LEU A 147 -0.31 3.31 17.91
C LEU A 147 0.82 2.69 17.05
N TYR A 148 0.90 1.36 17.00
CA TYR A 148 1.96 0.64 16.27
C TYR A 148 1.47 -0.02 14.98
N LEU A 149 0.15 -0.05 14.73
CA LEU A 149 -0.43 -0.68 13.54
C LEU A 149 -0.14 0.17 12.29
N THR A 150 0.68 -0.38 11.39
CA THR A 150 1.08 0.19 10.09
C THR A 150 0.43 -0.53 8.91
N TYR A 151 0.04 -1.81 9.06
CA TYR A 151 -0.66 -2.61 8.04
C TYR A 151 -1.98 -3.16 8.55
N LEU A 152 -3.04 -3.04 7.75
CA LEU A 152 -4.35 -3.65 8.01
C LEU A 152 -4.94 -4.19 6.72
N ASN A 153 -5.21 -5.49 6.68
CA ASN A 153 -5.89 -6.17 5.59
C ASN A 153 -7.25 -6.71 6.06
N LEU A 154 -8.30 -6.17 5.45
CA LEU A 154 -9.71 -6.48 5.67
C LEU A 154 -10.38 -7.02 4.38
N MET A 155 -9.63 -7.37 3.34
CA MET A 155 -10.18 -7.82 2.05
C MET A 155 -11.21 -8.94 2.15
N PHE A 156 -12.17 -9.01 1.23
CA PHE A 156 -13.13 -10.10 1.08
C PHE A 156 -13.82 -10.48 2.41
N ASN A 157 -14.29 -9.46 3.11
CA ASN A 157 -15.18 -9.54 4.25
C ASN A 157 -16.57 -9.01 3.83
N ASP A 158 -17.46 -8.79 4.80
CA ASP A 158 -18.84 -8.32 4.56
C ASP A 158 -19.02 -6.87 5.05
N ILE A 159 -17.99 -6.04 4.86
CA ILE A 159 -18.00 -4.63 5.29
C ILE A 159 -18.78 -3.81 4.26
N GLY A 160 -19.88 -3.21 4.72
CA GLY A 160 -20.78 -2.37 3.96
C GLY A 160 -20.45 -0.87 4.06
N PRO A 161 -21.36 0.00 3.61
CA PRO A 161 -21.16 1.45 3.60
C PRO A 161 -20.90 2.04 4.99
N GLU A 162 -21.64 1.62 6.01
CA GLU A 162 -21.47 2.09 7.39
C GLU A 162 -20.09 1.73 7.96
N GLY A 163 -19.58 0.52 7.70
CA GLY A 163 -18.26 0.10 8.13
C GLY A 163 -17.13 0.82 7.38
N GLY A 164 -17.33 1.07 6.08
CA GLY A 164 -16.45 1.93 5.27
C GLY A 164 -16.35 3.35 5.84
N GLU A 165 -17.48 3.96 6.17
CA GLU A 165 -17.56 5.26 6.86
C GLU A 165 -16.79 5.24 8.20
N LEU A 166 -17.01 4.22 9.03
CA LEU A 166 -16.38 4.12 10.36
C LEU A 166 -14.85 4.00 10.27
N ILE A 167 -14.34 3.18 9.34
CA ILE A 167 -12.90 3.03 9.11
C ILE A 167 -12.30 4.33 8.59
N ALA A 168 -12.92 4.96 7.58
CA ALA A 168 -12.47 6.25 7.06
C ALA A 168 -12.49 7.35 8.16
N LYS A 169 -13.52 7.42 9.00
CA LYS A 169 -13.59 8.36 10.14
C LYS A 169 -12.50 8.11 11.19
N ALA A 170 -12.11 6.86 11.44
CA ALA A 170 -10.96 6.56 12.29
C ALA A 170 -9.63 7.04 11.67
N LEU A 171 -9.47 6.87 10.35
CA LEU A 171 -8.24 7.22 9.64
C LEU A 171 -8.00 8.74 9.49
N HIS A 172 -9.04 9.59 9.59
CA HIS A 172 -8.89 11.05 9.58
C HIS A 172 -7.86 11.59 10.61
N LYS A 173 -7.66 10.89 11.72
CA LYS A 173 -6.71 11.26 12.79
C LYS A 173 -5.65 10.19 13.08
N ASN A 174 -5.74 9.02 12.46
CA ASN A 174 -4.69 8.02 12.59
C ASN A 174 -3.45 8.51 11.82
N GLN A 175 -2.27 8.39 12.43
CA GLN A 175 -1.00 8.81 11.84
C GLN A 175 -0.01 7.63 11.67
N THR A 176 -0.49 6.40 11.88
CA THR A 176 0.34 5.20 12.05
C THR A 176 0.15 4.22 10.90
N LEU A 177 -1.09 4.07 10.42
CA LEU A 177 -1.43 3.16 9.34
C LEU A 177 -0.82 3.69 8.03
N LYS A 178 -0.01 2.83 7.41
CA LYS A 178 0.69 3.05 6.15
C LYS A 178 0.03 2.32 4.99
N TYR A 179 -0.58 1.17 5.26
CA TYR A 179 -1.26 0.37 4.24
C TYR A 179 -2.59 -0.19 4.75
N LEU A 180 -3.67 0.17 4.06
CA LEU A 180 -4.98 -0.45 4.19
C LEU A 180 -5.33 -1.26 2.93
N ARG A 181 -5.84 -2.49 3.12
CA ARG A 181 -6.51 -3.26 2.06
C ARG A 181 -7.97 -3.53 2.43
N MET A 182 -8.90 -3.13 1.55
CA MET A 182 -10.34 -3.31 1.68
C MET A 182 -10.95 -4.07 0.49
N THR A 183 -10.15 -4.57 -0.45
CA THR A 183 -10.60 -5.19 -1.71
C THR A 183 -11.77 -6.17 -1.50
N GLY A 184 -12.85 -6.07 -2.28
CA GLY A 184 -13.97 -7.01 -2.21
C GLY A 184 -14.93 -6.80 -1.03
N ASN A 185 -14.94 -5.61 -0.41
CA ASN A 185 -15.94 -5.18 0.58
C ASN A 185 -16.86 -4.14 -0.05
N LYS A 186 -18.18 -4.32 0.05
CA LYS A 186 -19.18 -3.47 -0.60
C LYS A 186 -19.46 -2.18 0.17
N ILE A 187 -18.44 -1.33 0.28
CA ILE A 187 -18.56 -0.03 0.93
C ILE A 187 -19.36 0.99 0.11
N GLU A 188 -19.61 0.69 -1.18
CA GLU A 188 -20.35 1.49 -2.15
C GLU A 188 -19.83 2.93 -2.32
N ASN A 189 -20.49 3.73 -3.16
CA ASN A 189 -20.16 5.15 -3.34
C ASN A 189 -20.12 5.92 -2.01
N THR A 190 -21.00 5.59 -1.04
CA THR A 190 -21.03 6.24 0.28
C THR A 190 -19.71 6.05 1.04
N GLY A 191 -19.23 4.82 1.19
CA GLY A 191 -17.93 4.54 1.81
C GLY A 191 -16.77 5.13 1.00
N GLY A 192 -16.82 5.03 -0.33
CA GLY A 192 -15.85 5.66 -1.24
C GLY A 192 -15.70 7.16 -1.04
N MET A 193 -16.82 7.89 -0.88
CA MET A 193 -16.83 9.32 -0.57
C MET A 193 -16.15 9.63 0.79
N PHE A 194 -16.38 8.81 1.81
CA PHE A 194 -15.70 8.98 3.11
C PHE A 194 -14.19 8.70 3.02
N PHE A 195 -13.75 7.72 2.23
CA PHE A 195 -12.32 7.51 1.97
C PHE A 195 -11.69 8.67 1.21
N ALA A 196 -12.37 9.22 0.19
CA ALA A 196 -11.90 10.40 -0.53
C ALA A 196 -11.78 11.63 0.39
N ALA A 197 -12.78 11.90 1.24
CA ALA A 197 -12.72 12.98 2.23
C ALA A 197 -11.62 12.76 3.29
N MET A 198 -11.43 11.53 3.77
CA MET A 198 -10.38 11.18 4.71
C MET A 198 -8.98 11.47 4.16
N LEU A 199 -8.72 11.10 2.91
CA LEU A 199 -7.42 11.27 2.27
C LEU A 199 -7.11 12.74 1.90
N GLN A 200 -8.09 13.64 1.84
CA GLN A 200 -7.79 15.09 1.75
C GLN A 200 -7.11 15.63 3.02
N ILE A 201 -7.21 14.90 4.14
CA ILE A 201 -6.68 15.31 5.46
C ILE A 201 -5.55 14.37 5.93
N ASN A 202 -5.66 13.07 5.65
CA ASN A 202 -4.67 12.09 6.07
C ASN A 202 -3.42 12.12 5.18
N SER A 203 -2.28 12.37 5.82
CA SER A 203 -0.95 12.39 5.23
C SER A 203 -0.05 11.22 5.68
N SER A 204 -0.61 10.23 6.41
CA SER A 204 0.15 9.07 6.89
C SER A 204 0.02 7.84 6.00
N LEU A 205 -1.13 7.66 5.36
CA LEU A 205 -1.47 6.47 4.57
C LEU A 205 -0.78 6.54 3.20
N GLU A 206 0.12 5.60 2.95
CA GLU A 206 0.96 5.54 1.75
C GLU A 206 0.37 4.61 0.69
N LYS A 207 -0.41 3.61 1.10
CA LYS A 207 -0.99 2.60 0.21
C LYS A 207 -2.46 2.37 0.58
N LEU A 208 -3.32 2.41 -0.42
CA LEU A 208 -4.74 2.12 -0.27
C LEU A 208 -5.20 1.19 -1.39
N ASP A 209 -5.87 0.11 -0.99
CA ASP A 209 -6.50 -0.82 -1.92
C ASP A 209 -8.01 -0.87 -1.64
N LEU A 210 -8.79 -0.35 -2.59
CA LEU A 210 -10.25 -0.33 -2.58
C LEU A 210 -10.82 -1.12 -3.77
N GLY A 211 -10.11 -2.07 -4.37
CA GLY A 211 -10.64 -2.77 -5.55
C GLY A 211 -11.93 -3.56 -5.26
N ASP A 212 -12.83 -3.72 -6.24
CA ASP A 212 -14.07 -4.51 -6.05
C ASP A 212 -14.96 -4.01 -4.88
N CYS A 213 -15.08 -2.68 -4.74
CA CYS A 213 -15.79 -2.02 -3.64
C CYS A 213 -17.09 -1.30 -4.04
N ASP A 214 -17.62 -1.56 -5.25
CA ASP A 214 -18.86 -0.95 -5.80
C ASP A 214 -18.82 0.60 -5.87
N LEU A 215 -17.68 1.16 -6.35
CA LEU A 215 -17.33 2.59 -6.32
C LEU A 215 -17.62 3.41 -7.59
N GLU A 216 -18.53 3.00 -8.48
CA GLU A 216 -18.67 3.54 -9.86
C GLU A 216 -18.63 5.09 -9.95
N GLU A 217 -19.43 5.79 -9.14
CA GLU A 217 -19.53 7.26 -9.16
C GLU A 217 -18.46 7.95 -8.28
N SER A 218 -18.05 7.31 -7.19
CA SER A 218 -17.07 7.89 -6.25
C SER A 218 -15.65 7.99 -6.82
N THR A 219 -15.37 7.36 -7.98
CA THR A 219 -14.14 7.56 -8.77
C THR A 219 -13.82 9.05 -9.03
N VAL A 220 -14.85 9.87 -9.24
CA VAL A 220 -14.74 11.35 -9.35
C VAL A 220 -14.10 11.96 -8.11
N HIS A 221 -14.55 11.51 -6.92
CA HIS A 221 -14.13 12.07 -5.63
C HIS A 221 -12.71 11.61 -5.28
N VAL A 222 -12.36 10.37 -5.63
CA VAL A 222 -10.97 9.87 -5.58
C VAL A 222 -10.06 10.70 -6.49
N GLY A 223 -10.49 11.03 -7.71
CA GLY A 223 -9.77 11.95 -8.60
C GLY A 223 -9.56 13.34 -7.99
N CYS A 224 -10.62 13.98 -7.48
CA CYS A 224 -10.50 15.28 -6.81
C CYS A 224 -9.57 15.24 -5.59
N MET A 225 -9.60 14.15 -4.81
CA MET A 225 -8.72 13.94 -3.66
C MET A 225 -7.25 13.80 -4.08
N LEU A 226 -6.95 13.07 -5.16
CA LEU A 226 -5.57 12.86 -5.65
C LEU A 226 -4.88 14.15 -6.07
N LYS A 227 -5.61 15.24 -6.35
CA LYS A 227 -5.03 16.56 -6.62
C LYS A 227 -4.38 17.18 -5.39
N GLU A 228 -4.96 16.95 -4.21
CA GLU A 228 -4.52 17.54 -2.94
C GLU A 228 -3.66 16.58 -2.11
N ASN A 229 -3.89 15.27 -2.19
CA ASN A 229 -3.10 14.29 -1.45
C ASN A 229 -1.73 14.08 -2.11
N HIS A 230 -0.66 14.45 -1.41
CA HIS A 230 0.73 14.26 -1.83
C HIS A 230 1.49 13.25 -0.96
N CYS A 231 0.78 12.29 -0.35
CA CYS A 231 1.36 11.26 0.51
C CYS A 231 1.08 9.83 0.03
N LEU A 232 -0.02 9.62 -0.69
CA LEU A 232 -0.39 8.33 -1.25
C LEU A 232 0.57 7.97 -2.40
N VAL A 233 1.21 6.81 -2.26
CA VAL A 233 2.21 6.24 -3.17
C VAL A 233 1.59 5.15 -4.06
N ALA A 234 0.64 4.36 -3.52
CA ALA A 234 -0.06 3.32 -4.27
C ALA A 234 -1.57 3.38 -4.08
N LEU A 235 -2.30 3.30 -5.19
CA LEU A 235 -3.77 3.24 -5.22
C LEU A 235 -4.21 2.07 -6.10
N HIS A 236 -5.05 1.19 -5.54
CA HIS A 236 -5.75 0.16 -6.30
C HIS A 236 -7.25 0.48 -6.39
N MET A 237 -7.75 0.54 -7.61
CA MET A 237 -9.13 0.87 -8.00
C MET A 237 -9.66 -0.12 -9.07
N CYS A 238 -9.22 -1.38 -9.00
CA CYS A 238 -9.64 -2.42 -9.92
C CYS A 238 -11.11 -2.83 -9.71
N LYS A 239 -11.76 -3.38 -10.74
CA LYS A 239 -13.12 -3.95 -10.68
C LYS A 239 -14.19 -2.97 -10.14
N HIS A 240 -14.30 -1.79 -10.78
CA HIS A 240 -15.28 -0.74 -10.45
C HIS A 240 -16.17 -0.33 -11.61
N ASP A 241 -16.21 -1.12 -12.69
CA ASP A 241 -16.92 -0.77 -13.92
C ASP A 241 -16.51 0.58 -14.54
N MET A 242 -15.30 1.07 -14.19
CA MET A 242 -14.80 2.39 -14.58
C MET A 242 -14.73 2.52 -16.10
N LYS A 243 -15.43 3.52 -16.64
CA LYS A 243 -15.46 3.86 -18.08
C LYS A 243 -14.42 4.93 -18.40
N ASN A 244 -14.32 5.31 -19.68
CA ASN A 244 -13.37 6.31 -20.17
C ASN A 244 -13.42 7.66 -19.43
N SER A 245 -14.61 8.10 -19.01
CA SER A 245 -14.77 9.32 -18.20
C SER A 245 -14.21 9.19 -16.78
N GLY A 246 -14.18 7.99 -16.20
CA GLY A 246 -13.58 7.74 -14.89
C GLY A 246 -12.05 7.81 -14.93
N ILE A 247 -11.44 7.13 -15.91
CA ILE A 247 -9.98 7.20 -16.08
C ILE A 247 -9.50 8.59 -16.50
N GLN A 248 -10.27 9.34 -17.29
CA GLN A 248 -9.99 10.74 -17.62
C GLN A 248 -9.83 11.58 -16.34
N GLN A 249 -10.76 11.48 -15.40
CA GLN A 249 -10.74 12.26 -14.15
C GLN A 249 -9.58 11.88 -13.23
N LEU A 250 -9.16 10.60 -13.24
CA LEU A 250 -7.92 10.19 -12.58
C LEU A 250 -6.69 10.79 -13.29
N CYS A 251 -6.64 10.81 -14.63
CA CYS A 251 -5.55 11.43 -15.39
C CYS A 251 -5.45 12.94 -15.14
N ASP A 252 -6.58 13.65 -15.12
CA ASP A 252 -6.67 15.09 -14.77
C ASP A 252 -6.14 15.38 -13.35
N ALA A 253 -6.24 14.41 -12.43
CA ALA A 253 -5.68 14.51 -11.09
C ALA A 253 -4.17 14.20 -11.06
N LEU A 254 -3.76 13.16 -11.78
CA LEU A 254 -2.37 12.72 -11.90
C LEU A 254 -1.46 13.74 -12.61
N TYR A 255 -2.03 14.68 -13.36
CA TYR A 255 -1.28 15.83 -13.89
C TYR A 255 -0.72 16.75 -12.79
N LEU A 256 -1.42 16.87 -11.65
CA LEU A 256 -1.01 17.68 -10.50
C LEU A 256 -0.38 16.84 -9.38
N ASN A 257 -0.70 15.54 -9.32
CA ASN A 257 -0.19 14.67 -8.28
C ASN A 257 1.31 14.38 -8.44
N SER A 258 2.06 14.53 -7.34
CA SER A 258 3.51 14.31 -7.27
C SER A 258 3.93 13.15 -6.34
N SER A 259 2.97 12.39 -5.80
CA SER A 259 3.19 11.32 -4.80
C SER A 259 2.93 9.91 -5.33
N LEU A 260 1.92 9.74 -6.20
CA LEU A 260 1.53 8.44 -6.70
C LEU A 260 2.61 7.87 -7.62
N ARG A 261 2.99 6.63 -7.32
CA ARG A 261 4.00 5.83 -8.04
C ARG A 261 3.39 4.56 -8.63
N TYR A 262 2.34 4.03 -8.02
CA TYR A 262 1.62 2.83 -8.45
C TYR A 262 0.12 3.13 -8.60
N LEU A 263 -0.43 2.84 -9.78
CA LEU A 263 -1.87 2.88 -10.04
C LEU A 263 -2.34 1.54 -10.61
N ASP A 264 -3.39 0.97 -10.03
CA ASP A 264 -4.09 -0.19 -10.59
C ASP A 264 -5.55 0.17 -10.89
N VAL A 265 -5.91 0.09 -12.18
CA VAL A 265 -7.27 0.26 -12.69
C VAL A 265 -7.66 -0.95 -13.55
N SER A 266 -7.15 -2.13 -13.20
CA SER A 266 -7.46 -3.39 -13.87
C SER A 266 -8.93 -3.82 -13.71
N CYS A 267 -9.41 -4.77 -14.53
CA CYS A 267 -10.78 -5.29 -14.48
C CYS A 267 -11.87 -4.21 -14.60
N ASN A 268 -11.65 -3.18 -15.42
CA ASN A 268 -12.58 -2.08 -15.63
C ASN A 268 -13.13 -2.08 -17.07
N LYS A 269 -13.89 -1.03 -17.44
CA LYS A 269 -14.56 -0.86 -18.73
C LYS A 269 -13.88 0.23 -19.57
N ILE A 270 -12.56 0.39 -19.44
CA ILE A 270 -11.77 1.38 -20.19
C ILE A 270 -11.50 0.86 -21.60
N THR A 271 -11.74 1.67 -22.63
CA THR A 271 -11.47 1.36 -24.05
C THR A 271 -10.25 2.12 -24.59
N HIS A 272 -9.89 1.90 -25.86
CA HIS A 272 -8.88 2.69 -26.55
C HIS A 272 -9.10 4.21 -26.48
N ASP A 273 -10.36 4.70 -26.43
CA ASP A 273 -10.63 6.14 -26.26
C ASP A 273 -10.16 6.66 -24.89
N GLY A 274 -10.30 5.85 -23.85
CA GLY A 274 -9.81 6.17 -22.50
C GLY A 274 -8.28 6.17 -22.41
N MET A 275 -7.59 5.46 -23.31
CA MET A 275 -6.13 5.38 -23.35
C MET A 275 -5.46 6.66 -23.87
N VAL A 276 -6.20 7.54 -24.57
CA VAL A 276 -5.69 8.86 -24.95
C VAL A 276 -5.28 9.65 -23.69
N TYR A 277 -6.14 9.67 -22.67
CA TYR A 277 -5.85 10.37 -21.40
C TYR A 277 -4.69 9.74 -20.63
N VAL A 278 -4.58 8.40 -20.64
CA VAL A 278 -3.47 7.68 -20.00
C VAL A 278 -2.15 7.95 -20.72
N ALA A 279 -2.16 7.95 -22.05
CA ALA A 279 -0.98 8.30 -22.85
C ALA A 279 -0.57 9.77 -22.61
N ASP A 280 -1.52 10.71 -22.59
CA ASP A 280 -1.23 12.13 -22.38
C ASP A 280 -0.70 12.41 -20.97
N VAL A 281 -1.26 11.79 -19.91
CA VAL A 281 -0.69 11.96 -18.57
C VAL A 281 0.68 11.29 -18.43
N LEU A 282 0.96 10.19 -19.14
CA LEU A 282 2.30 9.61 -19.19
C LEU A 282 3.33 10.52 -19.91
N LYS A 283 2.90 11.45 -20.78
CA LYS A 283 3.82 12.42 -21.41
C LYS A 283 4.31 13.50 -20.44
N SER A 284 3.52 13.86 -19.41
CA SER A 284 3.81 14.95 -18.48
C SER A 284 4.12 14.51 -17.05
N ASN A 285 3.46 13.47 -16.52
CA ASN A 285 3.65 13.02 -15.15
C ASN A 285 5.04 12.36 -14.99
N THR A 286 5.77 12.83 -13.98
CA THR A 286 7.15 12.40 -13.72
C THR A 286 7.29 11.42 -12.56
N THR A 287 6.19 10.90 -12.04
CA THR A 287 6.17 10.13 -10.78
C THR A 287 5.60 8.73 -10.93
N LEU A 288 4.66 8.50 -11.84
CA LEU A 288 4.05 7.19 -12.02
C LEU A 288 5.08 6.21 -12.60
N GLU A 289 5.44 5.22 -11.80
CA GLU A 289 6.45 4.20 -12.10
C GLU A 289 5.80 2.87 -12.50
N VAL A 290 4.56 2.63 -12.07
CA VAL A 290 3.84 1.38 -12.30
C VAL A 290 2.37 1.66 -12.61
N ILE A 291 1.87 1.10 -13.72
CA ILE A 291 0.45 1.12 -14.05
C ILE A 291 -0.07 -0.27 -14.42
N ASP A 292 -1.17 -0.68 -13.79
CA ASP A 292 -1.94 -1.88 -14.14
C ASP A 292 -3.21 -1.48 -14.90
N LEU A 293 -3.29 -1.90 -16.17
CA LEU A 293 -4.43 -1.72 -17.06
C LEU A 293 -5.05 -3.08 -17.46
N SER A 294 -4.69 -4.18 -16.79
CA SER A 294 -5.12 -5.54 -17.13
C SER A 294 -6.65 -5.68 -17.20
N PHE A 295 -7.17 -6.60 -18.02
CA PHE A 295 -8.60 -6.90 -18.12
C PHE A 295 -9.48 -5.67 -18.43
N ASN A 296 -9.02 -4.80 -19.35
CA ASN A 296 -9.78 -3.71 -19.96
C ASN A 296 -9.98 -4.00 -21.47
N ARG A 297 -10.21 -2.97 -22.30
CA ARG A 297 -10.39 -3.08 -23.76
C ARG A 297 -9.47 -2.09 -24.51
N ILE A 298 -8.18 -2.12 -24.18
CA ILE A 298 -7.16 -1.21 -24.74
C ILE A 298 -7.02 -1.36 -26.26
N GLU A 299 -7.05 -2.59 -26.79
CA GLU A 299 -6.92 -2.90 -28.22
C GLU A 299 -5.64 -2.31 -28.87
N ASP A 300 -5.49 -2.47 -30.19
CA ASP A 300 -4.29 -2.02 -30.93
C ASP A 300 -4.12 -0.48 -30.84
N ALA A 301 -5.21 0.27 -30.98
CA ALA A 301 -5.18 1.73 -30.94
C ALA A 301 -4.72 2.28 -29.57
N GLY A 302 -5.22 1.73 -28.46
CA GLY A 302 -4.79 2.15 -27.12
C GLY A 302 -3.33 1.77 -26.84
N ALA A 303 -2.88 0.60 -27.30
CA ALA A 303 -1.49 0.18 -27.19
C ALA A 303 -0.54 1.09 -27.99
N ASN A 304 -0.96 1.55 -29.17
CA ASN A 304 -0.22 2.52 -29.97
C ASN A 304 -0.07 3.87 -29.26
N TYR A 305 -1.13 4.42 -28.65
CA TYR A 305 -1.03 5.67 -27.86
C TYR A 305 -0.06 5.54 -26.69
N LEU A 306 -0.10 4.42 -25.95
CA LEU A 306 0.85 4.13 -24.87
C LEU A 306 2.28 4.02 -25.40
N SER A 307 2.50 3.32 -26.51
CA SER A 307 3.82 3.17 -27.14
C SER A 307 4.41 4.52 -27.59
N GLU A 308 3.60 5.42 -28.16
CA GLU A 308 4.04 6.77 -28.56
C GLU A 308 4.49 7.59 -27.34
N ALA A 309 3.68 7.61 -26.27
CA ALA A 309 4.00 8.31 -25.03
C ALA A 309 5.29 7.77 -24.39
N LEU A 310 5.43 6.44 -24.32
CA LEU A 310 6.61 5.77 -23.76
C LEU A 310 7.86 5.98 -24.62
N THR A 311 7.74 5.96 -25.94
CA THR A 311 8.86 6.18 -26.87
C THR A 311 9.36 7.61 -26.79
N SER A 312 8.47 8.58 -26.94
CA SER A 312 8.85 9.98 -27.21
C SER A 312 9.01 10.86 -25.97
N HIS A 313 8.31 10.56 -24.87
CA HIS A 313 8.17 11.49 -23.75
C HIS A 313 8.51 10.87 -22.38
N ASN A 314 7.85 9.77 -21.99
CA ASN A 314 7.96 9.25 -20.64
C ASN A 314 9.35 8.64 -20.36
N ARG A 315 9.96 8.94 -19.21
CA ARG A 315 11.23 8.36 -18.74
C ARG A 315 11.18 7.96 -17.26
N ASN A 316 9.99 7.63 -16.75
CA ASN A 316 9.76 7.32 -15.34
C ASN A 316 8.98 6.00 -15.14
N LEU A 317 8.10 5.63 -16.07
CA LEU A 317 7.40 4.35 -16.02
C LEU A 317 8.42 3.22 -16.13
N LYS A 318 8.33 2.28 -15.17
CA LYS A 318 9.16 1.09 -15.02
C LYS A 318 8.39 -0.17 -15.42
N ALA A 319 7.10 -0.22 -15.09
CA ALA A 319 6.25 -1.39 -15.31
C ALA A 319 4.87 -1.04 -15.87
N LEU A 320 4.42 -1.82 -16.86
CA LEU A 320 3.10 -1.73 -17.49
C LEU A 320 2.48 -3.13 -17.56
N SER A 321 1.26 -3.30 -17.03
CA SER A 321 0.47 -4.50 -17.31
C SER A 321 -0.68 -4.18 -18.25
N VAL A 322 -0.76 -4.93 -19.35
CA VAL A 322 -1.85 -4.89 -20.33
C VAL A 322 -2.44 -6.28 -20.56
N VAL A 323 -2.32 -7.19 -19.57
CA VAL A 323 -2.87 -8.55 -19.63
C VAL A 323 -4.34 -8.55 -20.05
N SER A 324 -4.73 -9.45 -20.96
CA SER A 324 -6.12 -9.68 -21.38
C SER A 324 -6.89 -8.42 -21.82
N ASN A 325 -6.38 -7.72 -22.83
CA ASN A 325 -6.90 -6.42 -23.29
C ASN A 325 -7.36 -6.37 -24.76
N ASN A 326 -7.48 -7.52 -25.42
CA ASN A 326 -7.83 -7.64 -26.86
C ASN A 326 -6.83 -6.94 -27.81
N ILE A 327 -5.59 -6.69 -27.36
CA ILE A 327 -4.50 -6.19 -28.19
C ILE A 327 -4.05 -7.31 -29.14
N LYS A 328 -3.69 -6.99 -30.38
CA LYS A 328 -3.14 -7.92 -31.38
C LYS A 328 -1.67 -7.60 -31.65
N GLY A 329 -1.09 -8.23 -32.67
CA GLY A 329 0.32 -8.09 -32.98
C GLY A 329 0.78 -6.67 -33.29
N GLU A 330 -0.06 -5.83 -33.92
CA GLU A 330 0.28 -4.43 -34.18
C GLU A 330 0.59 -3.69 -32.87
N GLY A 331 -0.36 -3.65 -31.94
CA GLY A 331 -0.20 -2.95 -30.66
C GLY A 331 0.87 -3.57 -29.76
N LEU A 332 0.99 -4.90 -29.75
CA LEU A 332 2.00 -5.59 -28.94
C LEU A 332 3.42 -5.38 -29.47
N VAL A 333 3.61 -5.39 -30.80
CA VAL A 333 4.90 -5.02 -31.41
C VAL A 333 5.20 -3.55 -31.16
N ALA A 334 4.22 -2.64 -31.26
CA ALA A 334 4.43 -1.23 -30.93
C ALA A 334 4.93 -1.05 -29.48
N LEU A 335 4.33 -1.72 -28.50
CA LEU A 335 4.82 -1.72 -27.11
C LEU A 335 6.25 -2.29 -27.00
N SER A 336 6.57 -3.38 -27.70
CA SER A 336 7.92 -3.95 -27.77
C SER A 336 8.96 -2.96 -28.34
N GLN A 337 8.62 -2.19 -29.38
CA GLN A 337 9.52 -1.16 -29.92
C GLN A 337 9.76 -0.03 -28.91
N SER A 338 8.75 0.37 -28.13
CA SER A 338 8.90 1.41 -27.09
C SER A 338 9.92 1.01 -26.01
N MET A 339 10.00 -0.27 -25.66
CA MET A 339 11.03 -0.77 -24.73
C MET A 339 12.45 -0.59 -25.29
N LYS A 340 12.65 -0.75 -26.60
CA LYS A 340 14.01 -0.63 -27.19
C LYS A 340 14.57 0.79 -27.08
N THR A 341 13.72 1.80 -27.03
CA THR A 341 14.11 3.22 -26.95
C THR A 341 14.02 3.79 -25.54
N ASN A 342 13.00 3.43 -24.76
CA ASN A 342 12.81 3.89 -23.40
C ASN A 342 13.50 2.96 -22.40
N LEU A 343 14.66 3.37 -21.87
CA LEU A 343 15.49 2.54 -20.98
C LEU A 343 14.92 2.35 -19.55
N THR A 344 13.96 3.16 -19.08
CA THR A 344 13.37 2.95 -17.75
C THR A 344 12.27 1.89 -17.77
N PHE A 345 11.53 1.83 -18.87
CA PHE A 345 10.44 0.88 -19.08
C PHE A 345 11.00 -0.55 -19.18
N SER A 346 10.97 -1.29 -18.09
CA SER A 346 11.77 -2.50 -17.88
C SER A 346 10.95 -3.76 -17.63
N HIS A 347 9.65 -3.62 -17.35
CA HIS A 347 8.73 -4.71 -17.06
C HIS A 347 7.46 -4.54 -17.88
N ILE A 348 7.02 -5.61 -18.54
CA ILE A 348 5.80 -5.59 -19.34
C ILE A 348 5.07 -6.93 -19.24
N TYR A 349 3.76 -6.88 -19.00
CA TYR A 349 2.93 -8.07 -18.83
C TYR A 349 1.81 -8.04 -19.87
N ILE A 350 1.76 -9.05 -20.73
CA ILE A 350 1.01 -9.05 -22.00
C ILE A 350 0.14 -10.30 -22.22
N TRP A 351 0.13 -11.27 -21.30
CA TRP A 351 -0.59 -12.52 -21.48
C TRP A 351 -2.11 -12.33 -21.71
N GLY A 352 -2.77 -13.29 -22.37
CA GLY A 352 -4.19 -13.21 -22.70
C GLY A 352 -4.55 -12.21 -23.81
N ASN A 353 -3.56 -11.62 -24.48
CA ASN A 353 -3.75 -10.89 -25.74
C ASN A 353 -3.55 -11.81 -26.96
N LYS A 354 -3.71 -11.28 -28.17
CA LYS A 354 -3.67 -12.04 -29.42
C LYS A 354 -2.28 -11.97 -30.06
N PHE A 355 -1.45 -12.96 -29.76
CA PHE A 355 -0.10 -13.05 -30.30
C PHE A 355 -0.10 -13.58 -31.74
N ASP A 356 0.65 -12.91 -32.61
CA ASP A 356 1.06 -13.40 -33.92
C ASP A 356 2.58 -13.68 -33.94
N GLU A 357 3.09 -14.20 -35.05
CA GLU A 357 4.52 -14.51 -35.20
C GLU A 357 5.41 -13.28 -34.98
N ALA A 358 5.00 -12.11 -35.48
CA ALA A 358 5.73 -10.86 -35.29
C ALA A 358 5.86 -10.47 -33.80
N THR A 359 4.78 -10.68 -33.02
CA THR A 359 4.79 -10.53 -31.56
C THR A 359 5.77 -11.49 -30.91
N CYS A 360 5.64 -12.79 -31.22
CA CYS A 360 6.48 -13.82 -30.61
C CYS A 360 7.97 -13.57 -30.86
N ILE A 361 8.33 -13.21 -32.10
CA ILE A 361 9.69 -12.81 -32.46
C ILE A 361 10.12 -11.54 -31.71
N ALA A 362 9.27 -10.52 -31.62
CA ALA A 362 9.62 -9.26 -30.98
C ALA A 362 9.90 -9.39 -29.48
N TYR A 363 9.09 -10.15 -28.73
CA TYR A 363 9.31 -10.38 -27.30
C TYR A 363 10.44 -11.40 -27.04
N SER A 364 10.55 -12.45 -27.86
CA SER A 364 11.69 -13.37 -27.81
C SER A 364 13.02 -12.63 -28.01
N HIS A 365 13.10 -11.71 -28.98
CA HIS A 365 14.27 -10.87 -29.20
C HIS A 365 14.57 -9.93 -28.01
N LEU A 366 13.55 -9.31 -27.39
CA LEU A 366 13.75 -8.50 -26.18
C LEU A 366 14.35 -9.33 -25.04
N ILE A 367 13.93 -10.58 -24.88
CA ILE A 367 14.42 -11.49 -23.83
C ILE A 367 15.84 -11.99 -24.15
N GLN A 368 16.09 -12.46 -25.37
CA GLN A 368 17.41 -12.94 -25.83
C GLN A 368 18.48 -11.86 -25.78
N THR A 369 18.13 -10.59 -26.03
CA THR A 369 19.07 -9.45 -25.90
C THR A 369 19.25 -8.95 -24.46
N GLY A 370 18.57 -9.57 -23.49
CA GLY A 370 18.58 -9.14 -22.09
C GLY A 370 17.89 -7.80 -21.83
N ARG A 371 17.22 -7.22 -22.85
CA ARG A 371 16.50 -5.95 -22.70
C ARG A 371 15.25 -6.12 -21.84
N LEU A 372 14.57 -7.24 -21.95
CA LEU A 372 13.51 -7.67 -21.04
C LEU A 372 14.01 -8.89 -20.27
N LYS A 373 14.09 -8.82 -18.94
CA LYS A 373 14.48 -9.99 -18.13
C LYS A 373 13.30 -10.97 -18.07
N PRO A 374 13.52 -12.29 -17.94
CA PRO A 374 12.44 -13.27 -17.77
C PRO A 374 11.48 -12.93 -16.63
N ASP A 375 12.01 -12.54 -15.46
CA ASP A 375 11.21 -12.17 -14.27
C ASP A 375 10.37 -10.89 -14.46
N ASN A 376 10.70 -10.09 -15.47
CA ASN A 376 10.09 -8.81 -15.76
C ASN A 376 8.87 -8.92 -16.71
N THR A 377 8.45 -10.13 -17.07
CA THR A 377 7.32 -10.39 -17.96
C THR A 377 6.61 -11.70 -17.64
N ASP A 378 5.36 -11.84 -18.08
CA ASP A 378 4.50 -13.02 -17.94
C ASP A 378 4.61 -13.99 -19.12
N VAL A 379 5.54 -13.78 -20.05
CA VAL A 379 5.76 -14.64 -21.22
C VAL A 379 7.17 -15.22 -21.33
N GLU A 380 7.24 -16.51 -21.66
CA GLU A 380 8.49 -17.20 -22.03
C GLU A 380 8.46 -17.65 -23.50
N PRO A 381 9.50 -17.38 -24.30
CA PRO A 381 9.55 -17.80 -25.69
C PRO A 381 9.94 -19.27 -25.85
N PHE A 382 9.20 -20.01 -26.66
CA PHE A 382 9.53 -21.39 -27.06
C PHE A 382 9.42 -21.57 -28.58
N VAL A 383 9.98 -22.66 -29.11
CA VAL A 383 10.04 -22.92 -30.56
C VAL A 383 9.37 -24.26 -30.88
N VAL A 384 8.49 -24.26 -31.88
CA VAL A 384 7.87 -25.47 -32.46
C VAL A 384 7.95 -25.36 -33.98
N ASP A 385 8.45 -26.41 -34.64
CA ASP A 385 8.58 -26.49 -36.10
C ASP A 385 9.23 -25.23 -36.75
N GLY A 386 10.24 -24.68 -36.09
CA GLY A 386 10.97 -23.48 -36.53
C GLY A 386 10.30 -22.14 -36.24
N HIS A 387 9.05 -22.13 -35.76
CA HIS A 387 8.29 -20.91 -35.43
C HIS A 387 8.39 -20.60 -33.94
N VAL A 388 8.44 -19.30 -33.61
CA VAL A 388 8.52 -18.82 -32.21
C VAL A 388 7.12 -18.60 -31.67
N TYR A 389 6.89 -19.06 -30.44
CA TYR A 389 5.66 -18.89 -29.67
C TYR A 389 5.97 -18.33 -28.28
N LEU A 390 4.95 -17.86 -27.56
CA LEU A 390 5.04 -17.37 -26.18
C LEU A 390 4.12 -18.22 -25.28
N ALA A 391 4.63 -18.69 -24.15
CA ALA A 391 3.89 -19.42 -23.11
C ALA A 391 3.70 -18.53 -21.87
N GLU A 392 2.63 -18.76 -21.09
CA GLU A 392 2.45 -18.08 -19.80
C GLU A 392 3.48 -18.57 -18.78
N VAL A 393 4.09 -17.66 -18.05
CA VAL A 393 4.80 -17.94 -16.80
C VAL A 393 4.10 -17.30 -15.61
N SER A 394 4.36 -17.83 -14.41
CA SER A 394 3.73 -17.37 -13.15
C SER A 394 4.22 -16.01 -12.65
N ASN A 395 4.85 -15.24 -13.51
CA ASN A 395 5.21 -13.84 -13.29
C ASN A 395 3.98 -12.95 -13.57
N GLY A 396 3.97 -11.76 -12.99
CA GLY A 396 2.87 -10.81 -13.17
C GLY A 396 3.06 -9.55 -12.35
N LEU A 397 2.45 -8.46 -12.80
CA LEU A 397 2.37 -7.21 -12.04
C LEU A 397 1.49 -7.44 -10.81
N LYS A 398 2.10 -7.95 -9.72
CA LYS A 398 1.43 -8.54 -8.56
C LYS A 398 0.51 -9.74 -8.90
N LYS A 399 1.10 -10.86 -9.33
CA LYS A 399 0.58 -12.19 -8.93
C LYS A 399 0.83 -12.45 -7.42
N HIS A 400 0.43 -11.52 -6.55
CA HIS A 400 0.09 -11.89 -5.17
C HIS A 400 -1.23 -12.66 -5.22
N TYR A 401 -1.14 -13.94 -5.59
CA TYR A 401 -2.00 -14.88 -4.91
C TYR A 401 -1.80 -14.67 -3.42
N TYR A 402 -2.91 -14.48 -2.73
CA TYR A 402 -3.07 -14.28 -1.30
C TYR A 402 -2.28 -15.30 -0.48
N TRP A 403 -0.99 -15.03 -0.32
CA TRP A 403 -0.01 -15.90 0.32
C TRP A 403 1.00 -15.04 1.08
N THR A 404 0.70 -14.84 2.34
CA THR A 404 1.66 -14.58 3.40
C THR A 404 2.30 -15.92 3.76
N SER A 405 3.63 -16.02 3.72
CA SER A 405 4.30 -17.20 4.31
C SER A 405 3.96 -17.23 5.80
N THR A 406 3.54 -18.39 6.31
CA THR A 406 3.34 -18.58 7.74
C THR A 406 4.66 -18.71 8.51
N TYR A 407 5.78 -19.00 7.83
CA TYR A 407 7.11 -19.16 8.45
C TYR A 407 8.28 -18.77 7.55
N GLY A 408 9.38 -18.32 8.16
CA GLY A 408 10.69 -18.11 7.51
C GLY A 408 11.38 -16.83 7.99
N GLU A 409 12.70 -16.92 8.26
CA GLU A 409 13.51 -15.73 8.52
C GLU A 409 13.60 -14.85 7.26
N SER A 410 13.65 -13.54 7.45
CA SER A 410 13.57 -12.52 6.39
C SER A 410 14.83 -12.38 5.50
N TYR A 411 15.72 -13.38 5.51
CA TYR A 411 17.05 -13.34 4.89
C TYR A 411 17.16 -14.13 3.58
N ASP A 412 16.11 -14.14 2.76
CA ASP A 412 16.25 -14.44 1.34
C ASP A 412 15.73 -13.30 0.47
N HIS A 413 16.67 -12.59 -0.16
CA HIS A 413 16.39 -11.54 -1.14
C HIS A 413 15.76 -12.08 -2.45
N SER A 414 15.64 -13.39 -2.61
CA SER A 414 14.92 -14.07 -3.71
C SER A 414 13.44 -14.34 -3.37
N SER A 415 13.11 -14.56 -2.09
CA SER A 415 11.77 -14.97 -1.64
C SER A 415 10.90 -13.85 -1.07
N ASN A 416 11.41 -12.61 -1.00
CA ASN A 416 10.67 -11.41 -0.60
C ASN A 416 10.98 -10.17 -1.47
N ALA A 417 11.41 -10.37 -2.73
CA ALA A 417 11.52 -9.29 -3.71
C ALA A 417 10.14 -8.98 -4.33
N GLY A 418 9.70 -7.72 -4.50
CA GLY A 418 10.43 -6.50 -4.20
C GLY A 418 9.85 -5.28 -4.92
N TYR A 419 8.58 -4.93 -4.64
CA TYR A 419 8.02 -3.62 -5.01
C TYR A 419 7.55 -2.82 -3.79
N ALA A 420 8.43 -2.75 -2.80
CA ALA A 420 8.70 -1.46 -2.19
C ALA A 420 9.56 -0.65 -3.16
N LEU A 421 9.11 0.54 -3.53
CA LEU A 421 10.00 1.54 -4.10
C LEU A 421 10.89 2.02 -2.96
N VAL A 422 12.08 1.43 -2.85
CA VAL A 422 13.08 1.84 -1.86
C VAL A 422 13.41 3.31 -2.12
N PRO A 423 13.20 4.22 -1.16
CA PRO A 423 13.59 5.61 -1.33
C PRO A 423 15.10 5.69 -1.63
N VAL A 424 15.48 6.50 -2.62
CA VAL A 424 16.88 6.71 -2.98
C VAL A 424 17.62 7.28 -1.76
N GLY A 425 18.45 6.48 -1.10
CA GLY A 425 19.22 6.92 0.05
C GLY A 425 19.81 5.85 0.97
N GLN A 426 19.29 4.61 1.00
CA GLN A 426 19.86 3.54 1.84
C GLN A 426 19.86 2.16 1.17
N GLN A 427 21.06 1.76 0.74
CA GLN A 427 21.58 0.39 0.81
C GLN A 427 22.91 0.49 1.61
N PRO A 428 23.42 -0.61 2.21
CA PRO A 428 24.67 -0.59 2.98
C PRO A 428 25.90 -0.15 2.15
#